data_AF-A0A3D0R508-F1
#
_entry.id   AF-A0A3D0R508-F1
#
_cell.length_a   1.000
_cell.length_b   1.000
_cell.length_c   1.000
_cell.angle_alpha   90.00
_cell.angle_beta   90.00
_cell.angle_gamma   90.00
#
_symmetry.space_group_name_H-M   'P 1'
#
loop_
_entity.id
_entity.type
_entity.pdbx_description
1 polymer ?
#
loop_
_entity_poly.entity_id
_entity_poly.type
_entity_poly.pdbx_seq_one_letter_code
_entity_poly.pdbx_strand_id
1 'polypeptide(L)'
;MMVLRAARSADLAEIFKLSTNSGVGLTTLPKDKAVLARRLAWASASFDKTVQSPENEYYFFVLEDTATKALVGVSAIEASIGYKAPFYSYKVTTHHQAHPPLAIYHRYQALNLVNDYQGTSELCTLFLKPEYRKNNYGLLLSKARFLFIANEPKRFAKTIIAELRGVSDEQGCSPFWTHVNQPFFKMSFKDADALTLHSDKQFIHDLMPASKLY
;
A
#
# COMPACT_ATOMS: atom_id res chain seq x y z
N MET A 1 25.85 6.98 -11.31
CA MET A 1 24.63 7.58 -11.90
C MET A 1 23.44 6.87 -11.30
N MET A 2 22.33 7.56 -11.07
CA MET A 2 21.12 6.89 -10.58
C MET A 2 20.27 6.41 -11.75
N VAL A 3 19.92 5.12 -11.77
CA VAL A 3 19.09 4.52 -12.82
C VAL A 3 17.88 3.86 -12.19
N LEU A 4 16.69 4.27 -12.62
CA LEU A 4 15.47 3.55 -12.32
C LEU A 4 15.24 2.47 -13.38
N ARG A 5 14.91 1.26 -12.94
CA ARG A 5 14.57 0.15 -13.84
C ARG A 5 13.54 -0.78 -13.21
N ALA A 6 12.94 -1.63 -14.04
CA ALA A 6 12.15 -2.76 -13.55
C ALA A 6 13.00 -3.63 -12.62
N ALA A 7 12.39 -4.05 -11.51
CA ALA A 7 12.96 -5.01 -10.59
C ALA A 7 13.00 -6.40 -11.23
N ARG A 8 14.04 -7.17 -10.93
CA ARG A 8 14.30 -8.51 -11.48
C ARG A 8 14.41 -9.52 -10.35
N SER A 9 14.21 -10.80 -10.64
CA SER A 9 14.36 -11.88 -9.65
C SER A 9 15.72 -11.87 -8.94
N ALA A 10 16.79 -11.46 -9.64
CA ALA A 10 18.14 -11.32 -9.08
C ALA A 10 18.26 -10.20 -8.02
N ASP A 11 17.34 -9.24 -8.00
CA ASP A 11 17.33 -8.14 -7.03
C ASP A 11 16.78 -8.55 -5.65
N LEU A 12 16.24 -9.77 -5.51
CA LEU A 12 15.54 -10.23 -4.31
C LEU A 12 16.34 -10.00 -3.02
N ALA A 13 17.63 -10.34 -3.03
CA ALA A 13 18.49 -10.20 -1.85
C ALA A 13 18.63 -8.74 -1.42
N GLU A 14 18.84 -7.83 -2.37
CA GLU A 14 19.00 -6.40 -2.10
C GLU A 14 17.67 -5.74 -1.73
N ILE A 15 16.57 -6.11 -2.37
CA ILE A 15 15.22 -5.64 -2.01
C ILE A 15 14.85 -6.10 -0.60
N PHE A 16 15.20 -7.33 -0.23
CA PHE A 16 15.00 -7.80 1.14
C PHE A 16 15.80 -6.95 2.15
N LYS A 17 17.06 -6.61 1.86
CA LYS A 17 17.84 -5.68 2.69
C LYS A 17 17.20 -4.28 2.79
N LEU A 18 16.57 -3.79 1.74
CA LEU A 18 15.81 -2.53 1.79
C LEU A 18 14.57 -2.67 2.70
N SER A 19 13.85 -3.80 2.63
CA SER A 19 12.66 -4.05 3.46
C SER A 19 12.96 -4.10 4.96
N THR A 20 14.15 -4.58 5.36
CA THR A 20 14.54 -4.57 6.78
C THR A 20 14.69 -3.17 7.33
N ASN A 21 14.97 -2.19 6.45
CA ASN A 21 15.22 -0.78 6.79
C ASN A 21 13.98 0.11 6.65
N SER A 22 12.82 -0.40 6.19
CA SER A 22 11.63 0.41 5.92
C SER A 22 10.74 0.73 7.12
N GLY A 23 11.15 0.32 8.33
CA GLY A 23 10.40 0.48 9.57
C GLY A 23 9.23 -0.52 9.71
N VAL A 24 8.26 -0.19 10.55
CA VAL A 24 7.00 -0.95 10.74
C VAL A 24 5.89 -0.32 9.89
N GLY A 25 4.91 -1.11 9.42
CA GLY A 25 3.70 -0.60 8.76
C GLY A 25 3.84 -0.33 7.25
N LEU A 26 4.82 -0.95 6.56
CA LEU A 26 4.89 -0.94 5.09
C LEU A 26 4.63 -2.34 4.54
N THR A 27 3.37 -2.77 4.55
CA THR A 27 2.92 -4.07 4.02
C THR A 27 3.28 -4.30 2.56
N THR A 28 3.42 -3.22 1.79
CA THR A 28 3.78 -3.28 0.37
C THR A 28 5.29 -3.54 0.18
N LEU A 29 6.11 -3.49 1.24
CA LEU A 29 7.52 -3.90 1.27
C LEU A 29 7.83 -4.76 2.51
N PRO A 30 7.36 -6.03 2.53
CA PRO A 30 7.40 -6.87 3.71
C PRO A 30 8.79 -7.43 3.95
N LYS A 31 9.09 -7.71 5.23
CA LYS A 31 10.31 -8.39 5.67
C LYS A 31 10.21 -9.91 5.49
N ASP A 32 9.71 -10.34 4.33
CA ASP A 32 9.47 -11.73 3.96
C ASP A 32 10.01 -11.99 2.54
N LYS A 33 11.07 -12.80 2.43
CA LYS A 33 11.70 -13.13 1.15
C LYS A 33 10.78 -13.89 0.21
N ALA A 34 9.92 -14.78 0.71
CA ALA A 34 9.01 -15.56 -0.13
C ALA A 34 7.93 -14.67 -0.73
N VAL A 35 7.37 -13.74 0.05
CA VAL A 35 6.41 -12.74 -0.46
C VAL A 35 7.08 -11.83 -1.49
N LEU A 36 8.29 -11.33 -1.22
CA LEU A 36 9.03 -10.50 -2.17
C LEU A 36 9.37 -11.24 -3.47
N ALA A 37 9.76 -12.52 -3.39
CA ALA A 37 10.03 -13.35 -4.56
C ALA A 37 8.77 -13.51 -5.43
N ARG A 38 7.60 -13.76 -4.82
CA ARG A 38 6.31 -13.81 -5.53
C ARG A 38 5.98 -12.48 -6.20
N ARG A 39 6.22 -11.34 -5.52
CA ARG A 39 6.01 -10.00 -6.10
C ARG A 39 6.95 -9.71 -7.25
N LEU A 40 8.20 -10.16 -7.22
CA LEU A 40 9.14 -10.03 -8.33
C LEU A 40 8.73 -10.87 -9.55
N ALA A 41 8.26 -12.10 -9.33
CA ALA A 41 7.71 -12.93 -10.39
C ALA A 41 6.47 -12.29 -11.01
N TRP A 42 5.55 -11.79 -10.17
CA TRP A 42 4.37 -11.05 -10.62
C TRP A 42 4.75 -9.79 -11.40
N ALA A 43 5.76 -9.04 -10.93
CA ALA A 43 6.24 -7.86 -11.62
C ALA A 43 6.81 -8.16 -13.00
N SER A 44 7.67 -9.18 -13.08
CA SER A 44 8.27 -9.62 -14.34
C SER A 44 7.19 -9.98 -15.36
N ALA A 45 6.23 -10.82 -14.96
CA ALA A 45 5.11 -11.19 -15.83
C ALA A 45 4.24 -9.98 -16.25
N SER A 46 4.11 -8.97 -15.39
CA SER A 46 3.31 -7.77 -15.66
C SER A 46 3.95 -6.86 -16.71
N PHE A 47 5.29 -6.71 -16.68
CA PHE A 47 6.02 -5.93 -17.68
C PHE A 47 5.94 -6.57 -19.07
N ASP A 48 5.98 -7.91 -19.15
CA ASP A 48 5.92 -8.64 -20.42
C ASP A 48 4.49 -8.79 -20.98
N LYS A 49 3.47 -8.58 -20.13
CA LYS A 49 2.07 -8.72 -20.53
C LYS A 49 1.65 -7.58 -21.47
N THR A 50 1.04 -7.95 -22.60
CA THR A 50 0.28 -7.01 -23.44
C THR A 50 -1.11 -6.83 -22.84
N VAL A 51 -1.52 -5.59 -22.58
CA VAL A 51 -2.82 -5.28 -21.95
C VAL A 51 -3.59 -4.23 -22.75
N GLN A 52 -4.91 -4.32 -22.71
CA GLN A 52 -5.81 -3.30 -23.28
C GLN A 52 -6.54 -2.50 -22.18
N SER A 53 -6.57 -3.03 -20.96
CA SER A 53 -7.14 -2.44 -19.76
C SER A 53 -6.37 -2.94 -18.53
N PRO A 54 -6.38 -2.21 -17.40
CA PRO A 54 -5.80 -2.69 -16.15
C PRO A 54 -6.52 -3.95 -15.66
N GLU A 55 -5.75 -4.95 -15.25
CA GLU A 55 -6.20 -6.18 -14.60
C GLU A 55 -5.27 -6.47 -13.40
N ASN A 56 -4.83 -7.72 -13.23
CA ASN A 56 -3.92 -8.13 -12.18
C ASN A 56 -2.44 -7.91 -12.57
N GLU A 57 -2.04 -6.67 -12.80
CA GLU A 57 -0.63 -6.30 -13.00
C GLU A 57 -0.05 -5.58 -11.79
N TYR A 58 1.23 -5.83 -11.54
CA TYR A 58 2.04 -5.17 -10.51
C TYR A 58 3.34 -4.73 -11.15
N TYR A 59 3.71 -3.46 -11.03
CA TYR A 59 4.93 -2.93 -11.62
C TYR A 59 5.88 -2.54 -10.49
N PHE A 60 7.01 -3.24 -10.40
CA PHE A 60 7.98 -3.01 -9.33
C PHE A 60 9.27 -2.42 -9.89
N PHE A 61 9.69 -1.29 -9.33
CA PHE A 61 10.85 -0.54 -9.76
C PHE A 61 11.92 -0.53 -8.66
N VAL A 62 13.17 -0.56 -9.09
CA VAL A 62 14.34 -0.35 -8.23
C VAL A 62 15.10 0.88 -8.72
N LEU A 63 15.70 1.60 -7.76
CA LEU A 63 16.65 2.67 -8.03
C LEU A 63 18.05 2.13 -7.74
N GLU A 64 18.87 2.03 -8.78
CA GLU A 64 20.24 1.51 -8.73
C GLU A 64 21.24 2.67 -8.84
N ASP A 65 22.25 2.66 -7.97
CA ASP A 65 23.45 3.48 -8.14
C ASP A 65 24.46 2.71 -9.00
N THR A 66 24.62 3.13 -10.25
CA THR A 66 25.45 2.40 -11.23
C THR A 66 26.94 2.39 -10.90
N ALA A 67 27.41 3.30 -10.04
CA ALA A 67 28.81 3.34 -9.63
C ALA A 67 29.14 2.23 -8.64
N THR A 68 28.21 1.93 -7.73
CA THR A 68 28.36 0.93 -6.67
C THR A 68 27.61 -0.38 -6.95
N LYS A 69 26.74 -0.39 -7.97
CA LYS A 69 25.76 -1.45 -8.25
C LYS A 69 24.78 -1.72 -7.10
N ALA A 70 24.68 -0.78 -6.15
CA ALA A 70 23.79 -0.92 -5.01
C ALA A 70 22.36 -0.51 -5.37
N LEU A 71 21.37 -1.27 -4.88
CA LEU A 71 19.99 -0.81 -4.85
C LEU A 71 19.79 0.10 -3.64
N VAL A 72 19.22 1.27 -3.89
CA VAL A 72 19.12 2.33 -2.88
C VAL A 72 17.68 2.73 -2.59
N GLY A 73 16.76 2.37 -3.47
CA GLY A 73 15.34 2.60 -3.28
C GLY A 73 14.48 1.68 -4.13
N VAL A 74 13.20 1.63 -3.79
CA VAL A 74 12.18 0.84 -4.48
C VAL A 74 10.88 1.60 -4.54
N SER A 75 10.13 1.42 -5.62
CA SER A 75 8.75 1.90 -5.72
C SER A 75 7.89 0.96 -6.54
N ALA A 76 6.57 0.96 -6.34
CA ALA A 76 5.69 0.07 -7.07
C ALA A 76 4.38 0.75 -7.51
N ILE A 77 3.63 0.03 -8.36
CA ILE A 77 2.28 0.38 -8.79
C ILE A 77 1.48 -0.92 -8.91
N GLU A 78 0.28 -0.97 -8.35
CA GLU A 78 -0.70 -2.01 -8.66
C GLU A 78 -1.69 -1.44 -9.69
N ALA A 79 -1.90 -2.15 -10.80
CA ALA A 79 -2.71 -1.67 -11.92
C ALA A 79 -4.19 -1.54 -11.55
N SER A 80 -4.71 -2.49 -10.79
CA SER A 80 -6.09 -2.51 -10.31
C SER A 80 -6.16 -3.22 -8.96
N ILE A 81 -6.26 -2.44 -7.88
CA ILE A 81 -6.48 -3.00 -6.55
C ILE A 81 -7.87 -3.63 -6.46
N GLY A 82 -8.03 -4.63 -5.59
CA GLY A 82 -9.29 -5.35 -5.48
C GLY A 82 -9.48 -6.46 -6.52
N TYR A 83 -8.52 -6.68 -7.44
CA TYR A 83 -8.70 -7.64 -8.53
C TYR A 83 -8.68 -9.10 -8.05
N LYS A 84 -7.68 -9.49 -7.24
CA LYS A 84 -7.57 -10.86 -6.68
C LYS A 84 -8.11 -11.00 -5.28
N ALA A 85 -7.96 -9.96 -4.47
CA ALA A 85 -8.40 -9.91 -3.09
C ALA A 85 -9.02 -8.54 -2.85
N PRO A 86 -10.13 -8.45 -2.10
CA PRO A 86 -10.82 -7.21 -1.84
C PRO A 86 -9.89 -6.14 -1.25
N PHE A 87 -10.12 -4.90 -1.67
CA PHE A 87 -9.50 -3.73 -1.08
C PHE A 87 -10.51 -3.06 -0.16
N TYR A 88 -10.20 -3.03 1.14
CA TYR A 88 -11.05 -2.44 2.17
C TYR A 88 -10.49 -1.09 2.62
N SER A 89 -11.39 -0.17 2.94
CA SER A 89 -11.05 1.12 3.55
C SER A 89 -12.18 1.57 4.47
N TYR A 90 -11.90 2.52 5.37
CA TYR A 90 -12.93 3.20 6.12
C TYR A 90 -13.36 4.49 5.43
N LYS A 91 -14.65 4.61 5.16
CA LYS A 91 -15.28 5.87 4.74
C LYS A 91 -15.79 6.62 5.96
N VAL A 92 -15.26 7.81 6.18
CA VAL A 92 -15.71 8.73 7.22
C VAL A 92 -16.97 9.45 6.76
N THR A 93 -18.09 9.23 7.44
CA THR A 93 -19.35 9.96 7.20
C THR A 93 -19.63 10.92 8.35
N THR A 94 -20.02 12.16 8.03
CA THR A 94 -20.42 13.15 9.03
C THR A 94 -21.93 13.14 9.19
N HIS A 95 -22.41 13.10 10.42
CA HIS A 95 -23.81 13.13 10.79
C HIS A 95 -24.13 14.41 11.59
N HIS A 96 -25.31 14.96 11.34
CA HIS A 96 -25.84 16.13 12.04
C HIS A 96 -27.15 15.73 12.71
N GLN A 97 -27.25 15.99 14.00
CA GLN A 97 -28.46 15.83 14.77
C GLN A 97 -28.80 17.17 15.42
N ALA A 98 -30.08 17.52 15.40
CA ALA A 98 -30.59 18.71 16.03
C ALA A 98 -31.79 18.34 16.89
N HIS A 99 -31.83 18.89 18.09
CA HIS A 99 -32.99 18.83 18.95
C HIS A 99 -33.37 20.26 19.38
N PRO A 100 -34.15 20.98 18.54
CA PRO A 100 -34.45 22.40 18.75
C PRO A 100 -35.04 22.74 20.13
N PRO A 101 -35.97 21.95 20.71
CA PRO A 101 -36.51 22.25 22.04
C PRO A 101 -35.46 22.25 23.17
N LEU A 102 -34.34 21.53 22.98
CA LEU A 102 -33.22 21.53 23.94
C LEU A 102 -32.06 22.41 23.48
N ALA A 103 -32.20 23.11 22.35
CA ALA A 103 -31.12 23.84 21.69
C ALA A 103 -29.84 23.00 21.46
N ILE A 104 -29.97 21.68 21.33
CA ILE A 104 -28.82 20.79 21.09
C ILE A 104 -28.61 20.65 19.59
N TYR A 105 -27.37 20.89 19.17
CA TYR A 105 -26.88 20.57 17.83
C TYR A 105 -25.62 19.73 17.98
N HIS A 106 -25.68 18.49 17.50
CA HIS A 106 -24.60 17.52 17.60
C HIS A 106 -24.08 17.17 16.21
N ARG A 107 -22.77 17.27 16.02
CA ARG A 107 -22.07 16.84 14.82
C ARG A 107 -21.07 15.76 15.23
N TYR A 108 -21.17 14.60 14.60
CA TYR A 108 -20.27 13.47 14.88
C TYR A 108 -19.91 12.75 13.59
N GLN A 109 -18.85 11.95 13.65
CA GLN A 109 -18.38 11.15 12.54
C GLN A 109 -18.63 9.67 12.80
N ALA A 110 -18.69 8.90 11.72
CA ALA A 110 -18.75 7.45 11.80
C ALA A 110 -17.85 6.83 10.73
N LEU A 111 -17.23 5.70 11.04
CA LEU A 111 -16.45 4.89 10.12
C LEU A 111 -17.33 3.78 9.54
N ASN A 112 -17.31 3.67 8.22
CA ASN A 112 -18.01 2.63 7.48
C ASN A 112 -16.95 1.81 6.75
N LEU A 113 -16.90 0.50 6.99
CA LEU A 113 -16.05 -0.39 6.20
C LEU A 113 -16.64 -0.48 4.79
N VAL A 114 -15.85 -0.12 3.78
CA VAL A 114 -16.26 -0.10 2.37
C VAL A 114 -15.17 -0.66 1.48
N ASN A 115 -15.53 -0.92 0.22
CA ASN A 115 -14.64 -1.35 -0.85
C ASN A 115 -14.75 -0.43 -2.10
N ASP A 116 -15.05 0.85 -1.88
CA ASP A 116 -15.32 1.88 -2.90
C ASP A 116 -14.17 2.06 -3.93
N TYR A 117 -12.94 1.68 -3.58
CA TYR A 117 -11.74 1.88 -4.42
C TYR A 117 -11.32 0.65 -5.25
N GLN A 118 -12.10 -0.42 -5.25
CA GLN A 118 -11.84 -1.56 -6.14
C GLN A 118 -11.77 -1.10 -7.60
N GLY A 119 -10.82 -1.65 -8.36
CA GLY A 119 -10.60 -1.27 -9.76
C GLY A 119 -9.75 -0.02 -9.96
N THR A 120 -9.34 0.69 -8.89
CA THR A 120 -8.43 1.84 -9.02
C THR A 120 -6.98 1.39 -9.07
N SER A 121 -6.11 2.19 -9.69
CA SER A 121 -4.66 1.93 -9.61
C SER A 121 -4.11 2.49 -8.30
N GLU A 122 -3.10 1.84 -7.75
CA GLU A 122 -2.47 2.27 -6.51
C GLU A 122 -0.98 2.48 -6.68
N LEU A 123 -0.49 3.63 -6.22
CA LEU A 123 0.93 3.90 -6.02
C LEU A 123 1.40 3.27 -4.71
N CYS A 124 1.57 1.95 -4.69
CA CYS A 124 2.09 1.23 -3.55
C CYS A 124 3.62 1.35 -3.45
N THR A 125 4.20 0.98 -2.30
CA THR A 125 5.66 0.96 -2.04
C THR A 125 6.41 2.23 -2.43
N LEU A 126 6.95 2.93 -1.45
CA LEU A 126 7.93 3.98 -1.73
C LEU A 126 8.95 3.99 -0.60
N PHE A 127 10.16 3.53 -0.91
CA PHE A 127 11.25 3.51 0.06
C PHE A 127 12.55 3.95 -0.59
N LEU A 128 13.27 4.81 0.12
CA LEU A 128 14.61 5.27 -0.23
C LEU A 128 15.47 5.25 1.03
N LYS A 129 16.66 4.67 0.91
CA LYS A 129 17.69 4.68 1.95
C LYS A 129 17.93 6.11 2.46
N PRO A 130 17.97 6.34 3.78
CA PRO A 130 18.13 7.69 4.36
C PRO A 130 19.29 8.49 3.75
N GLU A 131 20.45 7.87 3.55
CA GLU A 131 21.66 8.47 3.00
C GLU A 131 21.55 8.87 1.50
N TYR A 132 20.51 8.38 0.82
CA TYR A 132 20.14 8.74 -0.55
C TYR A 132 18.97 9.73 -0.62
N ARG A 133 18.43 10.22 0.51
CA ARG A 133 17.38 11.26 0.56
C ARG A 133 17.96 12.66 0.33
N LYS A 134 18.63 12.81 -0.81
CA LYS A 134 19.29 14.03 -1.29
C LYS A 134 19.11 14.13 -2.81
N ASN A 135 19.48 15.27 -3.38
CA ASN A 135 19.59 15.47 -4.82
C ASN A 135 18.34 15.03 -5.62
N ASN A 136 17.14 15.20 -5.04
CA ASN A 136 15.86 14.84 -5.64
C ASN A 136 15.71 13.34 -6.01
N TYR A 137 16.50 12.42 -5.45
CA TYR A 137 16.36 10.98 -5.75
C TYR A 137 15.02 10.40 -5.29
N GLY A 138 14.46 10.92 -4.19
CA GLY A 138 13.10 10.57 -3.78
C GLY A 138 12.02 11.08 -4.74
N LEU A 139 12.24 12.27 -5.32
CA LEU A 139 11.35 12.83 -6.34
C LEU A 139 11.43 12.00 -7.62
N LEU A 140 12.63 11.63 -8.08
CA LEU A 140 12.83 10.73 -9.21
C LEU A 140 12.09 9.40 -9.00
N LEU A 141 12.33 8.74 -7.86
CA LEU A 141 11.73 7.45 -7.54
C LEU A 141 10.20 7.49 -7.49
N SER A 142 9.63 8.59 -6.97
CA SER A 142 8.19 8.77 -6.89
C SER A 142 7.58 9.15 -8.25
N LYS A 143 8.14 10.16 -8.93
CA LYS A 143 7.61 10.74 -10.17
C LYS A 143 7.78 9.82 -11.38
N ALA A 144 8.78 8.97 -11.39
CA ALA A 144 8.94 8.03 -12.49
C ALA A 144 7.79 7.02 -12.62
N ARG A 145 7.08 6.72 -11.51
CA ARG A 145 5.83 5.94 -11.57
C ARG A 145 4.78 6.64 -12.41
N PHE A 146 4.62 7.95 -12.22
CA PHE A 146 3.69 8.76 -13.02
C PHE A 146 4.15 8.88 -14.47
N LEU A 147 5.46 8.95 -14.74
CA LEU A 147 5.98 8.92 -16.11
C LEU A 147 5.66 7.59 -16.80
N PHE A 148 5.81 6.47 -16.09
CA PHE A 148 5.42 5.15 -16.60
C PHE A 148 3.91 5.07 -16.88
N ILE A 149 3.08 5.56 -15.96
CA ILE A 149 1.63 5.66 -16.16
C ILE A 149 1.27 6.51 -17.38
N ALA A 150 1.93 7.66 -17.56
CA ALA A 150 1.68 8.54 -18.68
C ALA A 150 2.11 7.93 -20.03
N ASN A 151 3.18 7.12 -20.04
CA ASN A 151 3.64 6.43 -21.26
C ASN A 151 2.77 5.23 -21.62
N GLU A 152 2.21 4.55 -20.62
CA GLU A 152 1.44 3.32 -20.79
C GLU A 152 0.01 3.42 -20.19
N PRO A 153 -0.81 4.41 -20.60
CA PRO A 153 -2.05 4.73 -19.89
C PRO A 153 -3.08 3.59 -19.91
N LYS A 154 -3.03 2.68 -20.90
CA LYS A 154 -3.91 1.50 -20.98
C LYS A 154 -3.68 0.49 -19.84
N ARG A 155 -2.53 0.55 -19.17
CA ARG A 155 -2.16 -0.34 -18.06
C ARG A 155 -2.79 0.08 -16.74
N PHE A 156 -3.45 1.24 -16.68
CA PHE A 156 -3.86 1.87 -15.43
C PHE A 156 -5.30 2.37 -15.48
N ALA A 157 -5.93 2.42 -14.31
CA ALA A 157 -7.26 2.98 -14.13
C ALA A 157 -7.21 4.51 -14.23
N LYS A 158 -8.37 5.12 -14.52
CA LYS A 158 -8.51 6.58 -14.56
C LYS A 158 -8.27 7.23 -13.20
N THR A 159 -8.60 6.52 -12.12
CA THR A 159 -8.40 6.96 -10.75
C THR A 159 -7.18 6.26 -10.16
N ILE A 160 -6.29 7.05 -9.58
CA ILE A 160 -5.06 6.58 -8.95
C ILE A 160 -5.07 7.03 -7.50
N ILE A 161 -4.83 6.10 -6.58
CA ILE A 161 -4.75 6.36 -5.15
C ILE A 161 -3.36 6.03 -4.60
N ALA A 162 -3.11 6.44 -3.36
CA ALA A 162 -1.96 5.99 -2.59
C ALA A 162 -2.38 5.85 -1.13
N GLU A 163 -2.19 4.68 -0.52
CA GLU A 163 -2.35 4.52 0.91
C GLU A 163 -1.07 4.98 1.63
N LEU A 164 -1.22 5.96 2.51
CA LEU A 164 -0.12 6.43 3.34
C LEU A 164 -0.11 5.67 4.66
N ARG A 165 1.11 5.38 5.14
CA ARG A 165 1.31 4.69 6.40
C ARG A 165 0.62 5.43 7.55
N GLY A 166 -0.19 4.71 8.31
CA GLY A 166 -0.79 5.21 9.55
C GLY A 166 0.22 5.40 10.68
N VAL A 167 -0.25 5.93 11.81
CA VAL A 167 0.60 6.13 12.99
C VAL A 167 0.82 4.80 13.72
N SER A 168 2.08 4.52 14.04
CA SER A 168 2.52 3.46 14.95
C SER A 168 3.62 4.00 15.87
N ASP A 169 3.68 3.53 17.11
CA ASP A 169 4.79 3.82 18.02
C ASP A 169 6.06 3.01 17.65
N GLU A 170 7.13 3.21 18.42
CA GLU A 170 8.41 2.53 18.23
C GLU A 170 8.32 1.01 18.42
N GLN A 171 7.34 0.54 19.19
CA GLN A 171 7.06 -0.88 19.41
C GLN A 171 6.20 -1.47 18.29
N GLY A 172 5.73 -0.65 17.34
CA GLY A 172 4.89 -1.06 16.23
C GLY A 172 3.41 -1.19 16.59
N CYS A 173 2.97 -0.64 17.72
CA CYS A 173 1.56 -0.58 18.09
C CYS A 173 0.89 0.60 17.40
N SER A 174 -0.25 0.36 16.75
CA SER A 174 -1.07 1.42 16.17
C SER A 174 -2.20 1.81 17.13
N PRO A 175 -2.26 3.07 17.61
CA PRO A 175 -3.36 3.51 18.48
C PRO A 175 -4.72 3.31 17.84
N PHE A 176 -4.84 3.53 16.53
CA PHE A 176 -6.07 3.29 15.79
C PHE A 176 -6.44 1.80 15.80
N TRP A 177 -5.49 0.90 15.52
CA TRP A 177 -5.74 -0.53 15.60
C TRP A 177 -6.23 -0.94 16.99
N THR A 178 -5.52 -0.52 18.05
CA THR A 178 -5.81 -0.90 19.43
C THR A 178 -7.24 -0.55 19.86
N HIS A 179 -7.73 0.62 19.47
CA HIS A 179 -9.03 1.11 19.93
C HIS A 179 -10.18 0.77 18.98
N VAL A 180 -9.92 0.59 17.68
CA VAL A 180 -10.96 0.41 16.67
C VAL A 180 -11.06 -1.05 16.22
N ASN A 181 -9.96 -1.68 15.83
CA ASN A 181 -9.99 -3.00 15.19
C ASN A 181 -9.72 -4.14 16.19
N GLN A 182 -8.73 -4.00 17.09
CA GLN A 182 -8.34 -5.04 18.03
C GLN A 182 -9.50 -5.62 18.88
N PRO A 183 -10.54 -4.84 19.29
CA PRO A 183 -11.71 -5.40 19.96
C PRO A 183 -12.43 -6.50 19.16
N PHE A 184 -12.36 -6.47 17.83
CA PHE A 184 -13.00 -7.43 16.92
C PHE A 184 -12.05 -8.55 16.48
N PHE A 185 -10.83 -8.20 16.05
CA PHE A 185 -9.87 -9.17 15.54
C PHE A 185 -9.17 -10.00 16.62
N LYS A 186 -9.18 -9.53 17.88
CA LYS A 186 -8.52 -10.17 19.03
C LYS A 186 -7.04 -10.52 18.81
N MET A 187 -6.35 -9.77 17.95
CA MET A 187 -4.94 -9.96 17.62
C MET A 187 -4.18 -8.63 17.58
N SER A 188 -2.85 -8.69 17.67
CA SER A 188 -2.02 -7.49 17.59
C SER A 188 -2.04 -6.88 16.18
N PHE A 189 -1.69 -5.60 16.06
CA PHE A 189 -1.59 -4.95 14.74
C PHE A 189 -0.61 -5.69 13.84
N LYS A 190 0.54 -6.11 14.40
CA LYS A 190 1.58 -6.86 13.68
C LYS A 190 1.07 -8.19 13.15
N ASP A 191 0.27 -8.92 13.92
CA ASP A 191 -0.27 -10.21 13.50
C ASP A 191 -1.31 -10.04 12.38
N ALA A 192 -2.17 -9.02 12.49
CA ALA A 192 -3.13 -8.68 11.43
C ALA A 192 -2.43 -8.23 10.13
N ASP A 193 -1.36 -7.44 10.27
CA ASP A 193 -0.52 -6.98 9.16
C ASP A 193 0.12 -8.17 8.44
N ALA A 194 0.68 -9.13 9.20
CA ALA A 194 1.22 -10.36 8.67
C ALA A 194 0.15 -11.24 8.00
N LEU A 195 -1.01 -11.40 8.62
CA LEU A 195 -2.12 -12.19 8.07
C LEU A 195 -2.60 -11.63 6.72
N THR A 196 -2.60 -10.30 6.56
CA THR A 196 -2.95 -9.62 5.30
C THR A 196 -2.01 -10.00 4.15
N LEU A 197 -0.74 -10.34 4.43
CA LEU A 197 0.25 -10.75 3.42
C LEU A 197 0.08 -12.20 2.94
N HIS A 198 -0.63 -13.03 3.71
CA HIS A 198 -0.72 -14.48 3.51
C HIS A 198 -2.15 -14.98 3.31
N SER A 199 -3.14 -14.10 3.29
CA SER A 199 -4.56 -14.44 3.14
C SER A 199 -5.19 -13.75 1.92
N ASP A 200 -6.45 -14.11 1.65
CA ASP A 200 -7.34 -13.47 0.68
C ASP A 200 -8.00 -12.19 1.23
N LYS A 201 -7.61 -11.73 2.44
CA LYS A 201 -8.19 -10.59 3.16
C LYS A 201 -9.68 -10.73 3.53
N GLN A 202 -10.29 -11.91 3.34
CA GLN A 202 -11.70 -12.13 3.68
C GLN A 202 -11.96 -11.98 5.19
N PHE A 203 -10.98 -12.35 6.02
CA PHE A 203 -11.03 -12.18 7.48
C PHE A 203 -11.34 -10.74 7.93
N ILE A 204 -11.01 -9.73 7.12
CA ILE A 204 -11.33 -8.32 7.42
C ILE A 204 -12.84 -8.11 7.43
N HIS A 205 -13.54 -8.63 6.44
CA HIS A 205 -14.99 -8.53 6.36
C HIS A 205 -15.66 -9.39 7.43
N ASP A 206 -15.17 -10.61 7.64
CA ASP A 206 -15.81 -11.58 8.52
C ASP A 206 -15.73 -11.21 10.01
N LEU A 207 -14.66 -10.53 10.43
CA LEU A 207 -14.46 -10.13 11.82
C LEU A 207 -15.02 -8.74 12.14
N MET A 208 -15.22 -7.90 11.13
CA MET A 208 -15.69 -6.53 11.32
C MET A 208 -17.21 -6.46 11.52
N PRO A 209 -17.72 -5.58 12.40
CA PRO A 209 -19.15 -5.40 12.55
C PRO A 209 -19.77 -4.82 11.28
N ALA A 210 -20.99 -5.28 10.95
CA ALA A 210 -21.79 -4.71 9.87
C ALA A 210 -22.31 -3.28 10.17
N SER A 211 -22.33 -2.89 11.44
CA SER A 211 -22.74 -1.57 11.89
C SER A 211 -21.60 -0.55 11.78
N LYS A 212 -21.97 0.74 11.66
CA LYS A 212 -21.02 1.84 11.71
C LYS A 212 -20.30 1.90 13.05
N LEU A 213 -19.03 2.32 13.03
CA LEU A 213 -18.26 2.65 14.23
C LEU A 213 -18.34 4.15 14.48
N TYR A 214 -18.56 4.56 15.73
CA TYR A 214 -18.68 5.97 16.14
C TYR A 214 -17.46 6.41 16.94
#